data_AF-A0A533VIH9-F1
#
_entry.id   AF-A0A533VIH9-F1
#
_cell.length_a   1.000
_cell.length_b   1.000
_cell.length_c   1.000
_cell.angle_alpha   90.00
_cell.angle_beta   90.00
_cell.angle_gamma   90.00
#
_symmetry.space_group_name_H-M   'P 1'
#
loop_
_entity.id
_entity.type
_entity.pdbx_description
1 polymer ?
#
loop_
_entity_poly.entity_id
_entity_poly.type
_entity_poly.pdbx_seq_one_letter_code
_entity_poly.pdbx_strand_id
1 'polypeptide(L)'
;MTNSSAGNSVLAYGRGADGSLSFLSSFPTAGLGTGSGLGDQGGLALSQGGRWLFAVNAGSNDVTVFRVSDESTALAITDKISSGGKTPISVTVHERWVYVLNAGDAVTPANIAGFRLSEEDSLSPIPGSVEPLSGVTSPAQISFNPQGTVLIVTEKTTNIIDAYTVDEGGVAAGPATNVSHGTEPFGFAFDNREISSLAKP
;
A
#
# COMPACT_ATOMS: atom_id res chain seq x y z
N MET A 1 -2.97 -9.01 8.47
CA MET A 1 -3.10 -9.94 7.33
C MET A 1 -2.20 -11.15 7.56
N THR A 2 -2.47 -12.30 6.94
CA THR A 2 -1.73 -13.56 7.20
C THR A 2 -0.43 -13.69 6.41
N ASN A 3 -0.33 -13.06 5.23
CA ASN A 3 0.74 -13.26 4.26
C ASN A 3 1.03 -14.74 3.90
N SER A 4 0.01 -15.60 3.96
CA SER A 4 0.16 -17.03 3.67
C SER A 4 0.30 -17.30 2.17
N SER A 5 1.26 -18.13 1.78
CA SER A 5 1.47 -18.59 0.40
C SER A 5 0.43 -19.62 -0.07
N ALA A 6 -0.34 -20.20 0.85
CA ALA A 6 -1.48 -21.08 0.52
C ALA A 6 -2.81 -20.32 0.37
N GLY A 7 -2.82 -19.02 0.64
CA GLY A 7 -4.01 -18.16 0.58
C GLY A 7 -3.90 -17.03 1.59
N ASN A 8 -3.75 -15.80 1.10
CA ASN A 8 -3.65 -14.63 1.97
C ASN A 8 -5.02 -14.23 2.51
N SER A 9 -5.05 -13.65 3.71
CA SER A 9 -6.29 -13.24 4.37
C SER A 9 -6.11 -11.99 5.21
N VAL A 10 -7.15 -11.17 5.24
CA VAL A 10 -7.32 -10.07 6.19
C VAL A 10 -7.90 -10.64 7.47
N LEU A 11 -7.30 -10.30 8.61
CA LEU A 11 -7.76 -10.72 9.93
C LEU A 11 -8.41 -9.52 10.61
N ALA A 12 -9.64 -9.69 11.10
CA ALA A 12 -10.36 -8.69 11.87
C ALA A 12 -10.30 -9.01 13.37
N TYR A 13 -10.03 -7.99 14.17
CA TYR A 13 -9.99 -8.07 15.63
C TYR A 13 -10.90 -6.99 16.23
N GLY A 14 -11.65 -7.38 17.26
CA GLY A 14 -12.38 -6.46 18.11
C GLY A 14 -11.45 -5.90 19.17
N ARG A 15 -11.57 -4.60 19.45
CA ARG A 15 -10.79 -3.93 20.48
C ARG A 15 -11.67 -3.63 21.69
N GLY A 16 -11.34 -4.21 22.83
CA GLY A 16 -11.95 -3.88 24.12
C GLY A 16 -11.59 -2.46 24.58
N ALA A 17 -12.42 -1.88 25.45
CA ALA A 17 -12.16 -0.55 26.03
C ALA A 17 -10.86 -0.50 26.85
N ASP A 18 -10.41 -1.65 27.34
CA ASP A 18 -9.15 -1.87 28.04
C ASP A 18 -7.94 -2.06 27.09
N GLY A 19 -8.17 -2.03 25.77
CA GLY A 19 -7.16 -2.25 24.76
C GLY A 19 -6.90 -3.73 24.42
N SER A 20 -7.62 -4.67 25.02
CA SER A 20 -7.55 -6.09 24.64
C SER A 20 -8.01 -6.31 23.19
N LEU A 21 -7.44 -7.31 22.52
CA LEU A 21 -7.81 -7.71 21.17
C LEU A 21 -8.42 -9.10 21.16
N SER A 22 -9.60 -9.24 20.55
CA SER A 22 -10.25 -10.53 20.32
C SER A 22 -10.39 -10.81 18.84
N PHE A 23 -9.94 -11.97 18.38
CA PHE A 23 -10.15 -12.38 16.99
C PHE A 23 -11.64 -12.47 16.66
N LEU A 24 -12.05 -11.88 15.54
CA LEU A 24 -13.44 -11.89 15.07
C LEU A 24 -13.62 -12.79 13.85
N SER A 25 -12.87 -12.51 12.79
CA SER A 25 -13.04 -13.20 11.51
C SER A 25 -11.77 -13.12 10.64
N SER A 26 -11.71 -14.01 9.65
CA SER A 26 -10.69 -14.04 8.60
C SER A 26 -11.38 -13.96 7.25
N PHE A 27 -10.95 -13.01 6.43
CA PHE A 27 -11.50 -12.77 5.09
C PHE A 27 -10.43 -13.09 4.05
N PRO A 28 -10.64 -14.09 3.17
CA PRO A 28 -9.67 -14.40 2.13
C PRO A 28 -9.55 -13.23 1.16
N THR A 29 -8.33 -12.91 0.74
CA THR A 29 -8.09 -11.88 -0.31
C THR A 29 -8.27 -12.45 -1.72
N ALA A 30 -8.45 -13.76 -1.84
CA ALA A 30 -8.37 -14.49 -3.11
C ALA A 30 -7.03 -14.33 -3.85
N GLY A 31 -5.99 -13.84 -3.16
CA GLY A 31 -4.61 -13.79 -3.63
C GLY A 31 -3.67 -14.56 -2.70
N LEU A 32 -2.38 -14.52 -3.01
CA LEU A 32 -1.34 -15.25 -2.27
C LEU A 32 -0.35 -14.28 -1.62
N GLY A 33 0.06 -14.60 -0.40
CA GLY A 33 1.22 -14.00 0.24
C GLY A 33 2.50 -14.70 -0.17
N THR A 34 3.64 -14.23 0.32
CA THR A 34 4.93 -14.91 0.09
C THR A 34 5.18 -16.05 1.08
N GLY A 35 4.49 -16.06 2.23
CA GLY A 35 4.77 -16.97 3.34
C GLY A 35 6.02 -16.61 4.15
N SER A 36 6.66 -15.47 3.85
CA SER A 36 7.87 -14.96 4.52
C SER A 36 7.67 -13.53 5.01
N GLY A 37 8.49 -13.05 5.95
CA GLY A 37 8.43 -11.63 6.33
C GLY A 37 8.78 -10.74 5.15
N LEU A 38 7.88 -9.80 4.80
CA LEU A 38 8.09 -8.87 3.68
C LEU A 38 8.96 -7.68 4.06
N GLY A 39 9.10 -7.38 5.36
CA GLY A 39 9.93 -6.29 5.86
C GLY A 39 9.46 -4.94 5.32
N ASP A 40 8.16 -4.73 5.34
CA ASP A 40 7.42 -3.61 4.76
C ASP A 40 6.34 -3.10 5.73
N GLN A 41 5.77 -1.94 5.41
CA GLN A 41 4.62 -1.38 6.11
C GLN A 41 3.56 -0.96 5.11
N GLY A 42 2.29 -1.12 5.48
CA GLY A 42 1.16 -0.64 4.67
C GLY A 42 0.61 -1.68 3.68
N GLY A 43 0.75 -2.98 3.95
CA GLY A 43 0.11 -4.04 3.14
C GLY A 43 -1.43 -4.02 3.15
N LEU A 44 -2.04 -3.18 3.99
CA LEU A 44 -3.46 -2.85 3.99
C LEU A 44 -3.64 -1.33 4.02
N ALA A 45 -4.63 -0.82 3.28
CA ALA A 45 -5.06 0.58 3.37
C ALA A 45 -6.58 0.66 3.44
N LEU A 46 -7.08 1.52 4.33
CA LEU A 46 -8.52 1.81 4.46
C LEU A 46 -8.80 3.18 3.85
N SER A 47 -9.83 3.29 3.02
CA SER A 47 -10.25 4.56 2.45
C SER A 47 -10.79 5.53 3.52
N GLN A 48 -10.78 6.82 3.20
CA GLN A 48 -11.44 7.81 4.04
C GLN A 48 -12.94 7.49 4.15
N GLY A 49 -13.44 7.48 5.40
CA GLY A 49 -14.82 7.06 5.69
C GLY A 49 -15.00 5.55 5.81
N GLY A 50 -13.94 4.75 5.64
CA GLY A 50 -13.93 3.33 6.01
C GLY A 50 -14.70 2.40 5.06
N ARG A 51 -15.11 2.86 3.88
CA ARG A 51 -15.95 2.09 2.95
C ARG A 51 -15.20 1.03 2.16
N TRP A 52 -13.91 1.22 1.93
CA TRP A 52 -13.09 0.33 1.12
C TRP A 52 -11.80 -0.03 1.84
N LEU A 53 -11.44 -1.30 1.79
CA LEU A 53 -10.16 -1.81 2.26
C LEU A 53 -9.40 -2.41 1.08
N PHE A 54 -8.14 -2.03 0.93
CA PHE A 54 -7.22 -2.53 -0.09
C PHE A 54 -6.23 -3.47 0.57
N ALA A 55 -5.91 -4.58 -0.09
CA ALA A 55 -4.93 -5.55 0.39
C ALA A 55 -3.99 -5.96 -0.74
N VAL A 56 -2.68 -5.83 -0.51
CA VAL A 56 -1.67 -6.35 -1.43
C VAL A 56 -1.48 -7.84 -1.25
N ASN A 57 -1.24 -8.55 -2.35
CA ASN A 57 -0.93 -9.96 -2.37
C ASN A 57 0.43 -10.17 -3.06
N ALA A 58 1.49 -10.02 -2.26
CA ALA A 58 2.87 -10.06 -2.72
C ALA A 58 3.22 -11.33 -3.52
N GLY A 59 2.66 -12.48 -3.15
CA GLY A 59 2.92 -13.76 -3.81
C GLY A 59 2.20 -13.94 -5.14
N SER A 60 1.03 -13.31 -5.33
CA SER A 60 0.28 -13.37 -6.58
C SER A 60 0.38 -12.12 -7.46
N ASN A 61 1.09 -11.08 -6.99
CA ASN A 61 1.33 -9.81 -7.70
C ASN A 61 0.05 -9.02 -8.01
N ASP A 62 -0.95 -9.11 -7.14
CA ASP A 62 -2.24 -8.46 -7.29
C ASP A 62 -2.65 -7.69 -6.03
N VAL A 63 -3.70 -6.86 -6.18
CA VAL A 63 -4.34 -6.13 -5.10
C VAL A 63 -5.82 -6.48 -5.09
N THR A 64 -6.35 -6.78 -3.91
CA THR A 64 -7.76 -7.04 -3.68
C THR A 64 -8.43 -5.81 -3.10
N VAL A 65 -9.61 -5.45 -3.62
CA VAL A 65 -10.50 -4.43 -3.07
C VAL A 65 -11.63 -5.12 -2.32
N PHE A 66 -11.84 -4.70 -1.07
CA PHE A 66 -12.99 -5.09 -0.29
C PHE A 66 -13.89 -3.90 -0.04
N ARG A 67 -15.20 -4.10 -0.16
CA ARG A 67 -16.21 -3.24 0.43
C ARG A 67 -16.40 -3.63 1.90
N VAL A 68 -16.37 -2.62 2.77
CA VAL A 68 -16.61 -2.78 4.21
C VAL A 68 -18.09 -2.56 4.48
N SER A 69 -18.73 -3.52 5.13
CA SER A 69 -20.13 -3.42 5.56
C SER A 69 -20.26 -2.55 6.80
N ASP A 70 -21.21 -1.60 6.77
CA ASP A 70 -21.52 -0.68 7.88
C ASP A 70 -22.05 -1.40 9.14
N GLU A 71 -22.65 -2.59 9.00
CA GLU A 71 -23.39 -3.26 10.08
C GLU A 71 -22.57 -4.34 10.82
N SER A 72 -21.43 -4.80 10.27
CA SER A 72 -20.82 -6.06 10.76
C SER A 72 -19.31 -6.22 10.62
N THR A 73 -18.55 -5.19 10.20
CA THR A 73 -17.10 -5.33 9.85
C THR A 73 -16.84 -6.43 8.80
N ALA A 74 -17.88 -6.90 8.11
CA ALA A 74 -17.76 -7.89 7.06
C ALA A 74 -17.09 -7.26 5.83
N LEU A 75 -16.21 -8.03 5.20
CA LEU A 75 -15.52 -7.64 3.97
C LEU A 75 -16.05 -8.47 2.81
N ALA A 76 -16.47 -7.80 1.74
CA ALA A 76 -16.85 -8.43 0.48
C ALA A 76 -15.87 -7.99 -0.61
N ILE A 77 -15.26 -8.95 -1.32
CA ILE A 77 -14.40 -8.61 -2.46
C ILE A 77 -15.26 -7.99 -3.56
N THR A 78 -14.87 -6.80 -4.02
CA THR A 78 -15.49 -6.14 -5.18
C THR A 78 -14.62 -6.23 -6.42
N ASP A 79 -13.29 -6.28 -6.23
CA ASP A 79 -12.36 -6.37 -7.33
C ASP A 79 -11.03 -7.03 -6.92
N LYS A 80 -10.31 -7.55 -7.91
CA LYS A 80 -8.93 -8.01 -7.78
C LYS A 80 -8.20 -7.78 -9.09
N ILE A 81 -7.16 -6.96 -9.06
CA ILE A 81 -6.42 -6.51 -10.24
C ILE A 81 -4.92 -6.72 -10.09
N SER A 82 -4.20 -6.88 -11.20
CA SER A 82 -2.74 -6.84 -11.20
C SER A 82 -2.23 -5.55 -10.56
N SER A 83 -1.19 -5.67 -9.74
CA SER A 83 -0.52 -4.55 -9.05
C SER A 83 0.26 -3.60 -9.95
N GLY A 84 0.38 -3.89 -11.25
CA GLY A 84 1.21 -3.10 -12.18
C GLY A 84 2.72 -3.32 -12.00
N GLY A 85 3.12 -4.30 -11.18
CA GLY A 85 4.50 -4.67 -10.93
C GLY A 85 4.65 -6.07 -10.35
N LYS A 86 5.70 -6.28 -9.55
CA LYS A 86 6.01 -7.54 -8.87
C LYS A 86 6.18 -7.33 -7.38
N THR A 87 5.67 -8.28 -6.60
CA THR A 87 5.75 -8.29 -5.14
C THR A 87 5.24 -6.97 -4.55
N PRO A 88 3.93 -6.66 -4.70
CA PRO A 88 3.32 -5.50 -4.05
C PRO A 88 3.42 -5.65 -2.53
N ILE A 89 4.01 -4.65 -1.88
CA ILE A 89 4.33 -4.67 -0.44
C ILE A 89 3.57 -3.59 0.35
N SER A 90 3.17 -2.51 -0.31
CA SER A 90 2.50 -1.40 0.33
C SER A 90 1.46 -0.79 -0.59
N VAL A 91 0.33 -0.37 -0.03
CA VAL A 91 -0.75 0.31 -0.74
C VAL A 91 -1.18 1.53 0.05
N THR A 92 -1.53 2.60 -0.67
CA THR A 92 -2.07 3.83 -0.09
C THR A 92 -3.23 4.34 -0.93
N VAL A 93 -4.13 5.11 -0.32
CA VAL A 93 -5.31 5.67 -0.97
C VAL A 93 -5.56 7.10 -0.51
N HIS A 94 -5.85 7.98 -1.46
CA HIS A 94 -6.36 9.33 -1.21
C HIS A 94 -7.56 9.57 -2.13
N GLU A 95 -8.72 9.82 -1.54
CA GLU A 95 -10.00 9.87 -2.24
C GLU A 95 -10.25 8.64 -3.13
N ARG A 96 -10.08 8.79 -4.46
CA ARG A 96 -10.23 7.73 -5.47
C ARG A 96 -8.91 7.24 -6.07
N TRP A 97 -7.79 7.82 -5.66
CA TRP A 97 -6.47 7.48 -6.17
C TRP A 97 -5.83 6.45 -5.26
N VAL A 98 -5.46 5.31 -5.81
CA VAL A 98 -4.83 4.20 -5.09
C VAL A 98 -3.47 3.96 -5.71
N TYR A 99 -2.43 3.91 -4.88
CA TYR A 99 -1.08 3.61 -5.33
C TYR A 99 -0.54 2.38 -4.64
N VAL A 100 0.15 1.57 -5.43
CA VAL A 100 0.78 0.34 -4.99
C VAL A 100 2.28 0.48 -5.17
N LEU A 101 3.03 0.15 -4.14
CA LEU A 101 4.47 0.00 -4.16
C LEU A 101 4.82 -1.46 -4.39
N ASN A 102 5.52 -1.72 -5.48
CA ASN A 102 6.00 -3.03 -5.88
C ASN A 102 7.51 -3.13 -5.61
N ALA A 103 7.93 -4.14 -4.85
CA ALA A 103 9.34 -4.34 -4.52
C ALA A 103 10.18 -4.83 -5.72
N GLY A 104 9.52 -5.30 -6.79
CA GLY A 104 10.21 -5.90 -7.92
C GLY A 104 10.70 -7.32 -7.63
N ASP A 105 11.46 -7.88 -8.58
CA ASP A 105 12.18 -9.13 -8.45
C ASP A 105 13.54 -9.02 -9.19
N ALA A 106 14.23 -10.15 -9.40
CA ALA A 106 15.53 -10.16 -10.07
C ALA A 106 15.50 -9.69 -11.55
N VAL A 107 14.32 -9.62 -12.17
CA VAL A 107 14.12 -9.28 -13.59
C VAL A 107 13.29 -8.00 -13.74
N THR A 108 12.30 -7.81 -12.88
CA THR A 108 11.37 -6.68 -12.90
C THR A 108 11.77 -5.68 -11.84
N PRO A 109 12.15 -4.45 -12.19
CA PRO A 109 12.54 -3.45 -11.21
C PRO A 109 11.36 -3.05 -10.31
N ALA A 110 11.68 -2.50 -9.13
CA ALA A 110 10.70 -1.88 -8.25
C ALA A 110 10.04 -0.68 -8.94
N ASN A 111 8.74 -0.48 -8.67
CA ASN A 111 7.99 0.66 -9.18
C ASN A 111 6.86 1.06 -8.22
N ILE A 112 6.28 2.23 -8.50
CA ILE A 112 4.93 2.57 -8.04
C ILE A 112 3.95 2.43 -9.21
N ALA A 113 2.73 2.03 -8.92
CA ALA A 113 1.65 1.95 -9.92
C ALA A 113 0.36 2.59 -9.38
N GLY A 114 -0.18 3.52 -10.15
CA GLY A 114 -1.41 4.26 -9.82
C GLY A 114 -2.67 3.65 -10.43
N PHE A 115 -3.75 3.66 -9.64
CA PHE A 115 -5.06 3.16 -10.01
C PHE A 115 -6.16 4.15 -9.59
N ARG A 116 -7.21 4.22 -10.40
CA ARG A 116 -8.44 4.94 -10.07
C ARG A 116 -9.49 3.94 -9.58
N LEU A 117 -10.04 4.21 -8.40
CA LEU A 117 -11.24 3.56 -7.89
C LEU A 117 -12.47 4.17 -8.58
N SER A 118 -13.28 3.30 -9.19
CA SER A 118 -14.57 3.65 -9.80
C SER A 118 -15.70 3.73 -8.77
N GLU A 119 -16.87 4.20 -9.18
CA GLU A 119 -18.07 4.19 -8.35
C GLU A 119 -18.64 2.77 -8.18
N GLU A 120 -18.27 1.86 -9.08
CA GLU A 120 -18.58 0.44 -9.05
C GLU A 120 -17.57 -0.40 -8.25
N ASP A 121 -16.78 0.24 -7.38
CA ASP A 121 -15.81 -0.38 -6.47
C ASP A 121 -14.70 -1.20 -7.16
N SER A 122 -14.35 -0.83 -8.39
CA SER A 122 -13.30 -1.46 -9.19
C SER A 122 -12.10 -0.54 -9.44
N LEU A 123 -10.92 -1.12 -9.57
CA LEU A 123 -9.68 -0.41 -9.89
C LEU A 123 -9.42 -0.45 -11.40
N SER A 124 -8.97 0.68 -11.92
CA SER A 124 -8.47 0.78 -13.29
C SER A 124 -7.09 1.45 -13.28
N PRO A 125 -6.10 0.98 -14.06
CA PRO A 125 -4.79 1.62 -14.12
C PRO A 125 -4.92 3.08 -14.59
N ILE A 126 -4.16 3.98 -13.98
CA ILE A 126 -4.03 5.37 -14.43
C ILE A 126 -2.94 5.40 -15.51
N PRO A 127 -3.26 5.71 -16.78
CA PRO A 127 -2.26 5.76 -17.84
C PRO A 127 -1.14 6.75 -17.51
N GLY A 128 0.11 6.33 -17.72
CA GLY A 128 1.29 7.16 -17.43
C GLY A 128 1.68 7.21 -15.95
N SER A 129 0.95 6.55 -15.05
CA SER A 129 1.25 6.58 -13.61
C SER A 129 1.96 5.33 -13.09
N VAL A 130 2.85 4.77 -13.90
CA VAL A 130 3.80 3.73 -13.48
C VAL A 130 5.18 4.35 -13.51
N GLU A 131 5.74 4.59 -12.32
CA GLU A 131 7.00 5.32 -12.17
C GLU A 131 8.06 4.44 -11.48
N PRO A 132 9.34 4.53 -11.89
CA PRO A 132 10.41 3.79 -11.26
C PRO A 132 10.74 4.38 -9.87
N LEU A 133 11.47 3.61 -9.06
CA LEU A 133 12.17 4.12 -7.89
C LEU A 133 13.57 4.62 -8.28
N SER A 134 14.34 5.11 -7.31
CA SER A 134 15.69 5.65 -7.52
C SER A 134 16.72 4.66 -8.11
N GLY A 135 16.44 3.35 -8.10
CA GLY A 135 17.27 2.32 -8.71
C GLY A 135 17.00 0.90 -8.20
N VAL A 136 18.05 0.09 -8.08
CA VAL A 136 17.97 -1.23 -7.43
C VAL A 136 17.89 -1.01 -5.92
N THR A 137 16.73 -1.36 -5.34
CA THR A 137 16.41 -0.97 -3.97
C THR A 137 15.67 -2.06 -3.20
N SER A 138 15.50 -1.83 -1.89
CA SER A 138 14.58 -2.55 -1.02
C SER A 138 13.63 -1.54 -0.39
N PRO A 139 12.48 -1.26 -1.03
CA PRO A 139 11.55 -0.27 -0.53
C PRO A 139 10.76 -0.82 0.67
N ALA A 140 10.17 0.07 1.46
CA ALA A 140 9.47 -0.29 2.70
C ALA A 140 8.02 0.17 2.74
N GLN A 141 7.73 1.41 2.36
CA GLN A 141 6.37 1.96 2.45
C GLN A 141 6.14 3.02 1.37
N ILE A 142 4.89 3.12 0.92
CA ILE A 142 4.37 4.27 0.18
C ILE A 142 3.23 4.96 0.96
N SER A 143 3.15 6.28 0.90
CA SER A 143 2.01 7.02 1.44
C SER A 143 1.79 8.35 0.73
N PHE A 144 0.53 8.73 0.57
CA PHE A 144 0.15 10.09 0.19
C PHE A 144 0.42 11.08 1.33
N ASN A 145 0.82 12.30 0.99
CA ASN A 145 0.67 13.44 1.89
C ASN A 145 -0.83 13.72 2.16
N PRO A 146 -1.18 14.47 3.22
CA PRO A 146 -2.58 14.71 3.59
C PRO A 146 -3.44 15.35 2.48
N GLN A 147 -2.82 16.09 1.56
CA GLN A 147 -3.50 16.76 0.45
C GLN A 147 -3.60 15.88 -0.81
N GLY A 148 -2.94 14.73 -0.84
CA GLY A 148 -2.94 13.81 -1.98
C GLY A 148 -2.14 14.27 -3.21
N THR A 149 -1.33 15.32 -3.07
CA THR A 149 -0.55 15.93 -4.16
C THR A 149 0.86 15.36 -4.26
N VAL A 150 1.31 14.60 -3.26
CA VAL A 150 2.64 13.99 -3.21
C VAL A 150 2.53 12.57 -2.68
N LEU A 151 3.25 11.64 -3.32
CA LEU A 151 3.55 10.31 -2.77
C LEU A 151 4.98 10.30 -2.27
N ILE A 152 5.18 9.70 -1.09
CA ILE A 152 6.51 9.44 -0.52
C ILE A 152 6.75 7.94 -0.47
N VAL A 153 7.96 7.53 -0.84
CA VAL A 153 8.44 6.15 -0.73
C VAL A 153 9.74 6.12 0.08
N THR A 154 9.86 5.19 1.02
CA THR A 154 11.09 4.94 1.79
C THR A 154 11.85 3.76 1.22
N GLU A 155 13.17 3.94 1.06
CA GLU A 155 14.07 2.91 0.57
C GLU A 155 15.13 2.53 1.60
N LYS A 156 15.08 1.29 2.09
CA LYS A 156 15.93 0.83 3.20
C LYS A 156 17.41 0.78 2.79
N THR A 157 17.72 0.10 1.69
CA THR A 157 19.11 -0.22 1.31
C THR A 157 19.87 0.97 0.76
N THR A 158 19.19 1.91 0.12
CA THR A 158 19.80 3.10 -0.49
C THR A 158 19.84 4.29 0.45
N ASN A 159 19.08 4.25 1.56
CA ASN A 159 18.84 5.40 2.45
C ASN A 159 18.24 6.60 1.71
N ILE A 160 17.38 6.32 0.72
CA ILE A 160 16.70 7.32 -0.09
C ILE A 160 15.22 7.42 0.32
N ILE A 161 14.69 8.63 0.21
CA ILE A 161 13.27 8.94 0.27
C ILE A 161 12.88 9.52 -1.09
N ASP A 162 12.09 8.76 -1.84
CA ASP A 162 11.57 9.16 -3.14
C ASP A 162 10.28 9.95 -2.97
N ALA A 163 10.15 11.04 -3.72
CA ALA A 163 8.95 11.87 -3.78
C ALA A 163 8.42 11.97 -5.20
N TYR A 164 7.12 11.78 -5.37
CA TYR A 164 6.42 11.90 -6.65
C TYR A 164 5.31 12.93 -6.52
N THR A 165 5.23 13.86 -7.47
CA THR A 165 4.05 14.74 -7.55
C THR A 165 2.88 13.99 -8.14
N VAL A 166 1.67 14.27 -7.67
CA VAL A 166 0.43 13.70 -8.18
C VAL A 166 -0.48 14.83 -8.65
N ASP A 167 -0.93 14.77 -9.90
CA ASP A 167 -1.83 15.76 -10.48
C ASP A 167 -3.31 15.53 -10.13
N GLU A 168 -4.20 16.41 -10.58
CA GLU A 168 -5.65 16.30 -10.32
C GLU A 168 -6.28 15.05 -10.96
N GLY A 169 -5.64 14.47 -11.98
CA GLY A 169 -6.02 13.21 -12.61
C GLY A 169 -5.48 11.98 -11.89
N GLY A 170 -4.74 12.17 -10.79
CA GLY A 170 -4.08 11.11 -10.06
C GLY A 170 -2.87 10.53 -10.78
N VAL A 171 -2.25 11.26 -11.72
CA VAL A 171 -1.05 10.81 -12.42
C VAL A 171 0.18 11.19 -11.60
N ALA A 172 1.04 10.22 -11.30
CA ALA A 172 2.30 10.46 -10.60
C ALA A 172 3.40 10.84 -11.60
N ALA A 173 4.33 11.70 -11.17
CA ALA A 173 5.56 12.00 -11.89
C ALA A 173 6.74 12.11 -10.92
N GLY A 174 7.90 11.55 -11.29
CA GLY A 174 9.10 11.54 -10.45
C GLY A 174 10.04 10.36 -10.76
N PRO A 175 10.84 9.88 -9.78
CA PRO A 175 11.00 10.43 -8.42
C PRO A 175 11.93 11.64 -8.37
N ALA A 176 11.65 12.57 -7.46
CA ALA A 176 12.66 13.42 -6.84
C ALA A 176 13.25 12.69 -5.63
N THR A 177 14.56 12.41 -5.66
CA THR A 177 15.23 11.60 -4.64
C THR A 177 15.82 12.47 -3.53
N ASN A 178 15.66 12.04 -2.28
CA ASN A 178 16.16 12.76 -1.10
C ASN A 178 16.96 11.82 -0.20
N VAL A 179 18.12 12.26 0.30
CA VAL A 179 18.90 11.45 1.24
C VAL A 179 18.19 11.45 2.59
N SER A 180 17.95 10.27 3.14
CA SER A 180 17.43 10.11 4.50
C SER A 180 18.45 10.58 5.52
N HIS A 181 17.99 11.29 6.55
CA HIS A 181 18.84 11.66 7.70
C HIS A 181 19.24 10.46 8.57
N GLY A 182 18.58 9.31 8.42
CA GLY A 182 18.89 8.07 9.11
C GLY A 182 19.14 6.91 8.14
N THR A 183 19.74 5.83 8.65
CA THR A 183 19.93 4.59 7.89
C THR A 183 18.66 3.75 7.91
N GLU A 184 18.42 3.03 6.82
CA GLU A 184 17.30 2.09 6.65
C GLU A 184 15.94 2.71 7.01
N PRO A 185 15.52 3.79 6.30
CA PRO A 185 14.19 4.33 6.51
C PRO A 185 13.14 3.24 6.23
N PHE A 186 12.29 2.96 7.22
CA PHE A 186 11.30 1.90 7.15
C PHE A 186 9.90 2.50 7.04
N GLY A 187 9.29 2.77 8.18
CA GLY A 187 7.93 3.26 8.29
C GLY A 187 7.88 4.77 8.40
N PHE A 188 6.82 5.41 7.90
CA PHE A 188 6.54 6.81 8.19
C PHE A 188 5.03 7.08 8.26
N ALA A 189 4.71 8.20 8.90
CA ALA A 189 3.37 8.77 8.92
C ALA A 189 3.49 10.30 8.81
N PHE A 190 2.50 10.92 8.17
CA PHE A 190 2.34 12.37 8.18
C PHE A 190 1.58 12.81 9.43
N ASP A 191 2.05 13.87 10.07
CA ASP A 191 1.23 14.62 11.02
C ASP A 191 0.39 15.71 10.31
N ASN A 192 -0.51 16.35 11.05
CA ASN A 192 -1.35 17.45 10.54
C ASN A 192 -0.55 18.72 10.15
N ARG A 193 0.78 18.70 10.26
CA ARG A 193 1.71 19.79 9.90
C ARG A 193 2.68 19.37 8.79
N GLU A 194 2.41 18.27 8.10
CA GLU A 194 3.22 17.72 6.98
C GLU A 194 4.60 17.18 7.40
N ILE A 195 4.84 16.95 8.69
CA ILE A 195 6.10 16.37 9.18
C ILE A 195 6.00 14.85 9.11
N SER A 196 6.93 14.24 8.39
CA SER A 196 7.09 12.78 8.37
C SER A 196 7.96 12.33 9.56
N SER A 197 7.45 11.41 10.38
CA SER A 197 8.26 10.72 11.40
C SER A 197 8.66 9.35 10.88
N LEU A 198 9.97 9.09 10.74
CA LEU A 198 10.50 7.78 10.34
C LEU A 198 10.60 6.85 11.55
N ALA A 199 9.98 5.67 11.47
CA ALA A 199 10.15 4.58 12.43
C ALA A 199 11.33 3.68 12.00
N LYS A 200 12.15 3.27 12.96
CA LYS A 200 13.13 2.18 12.76
C LYS A 200 12.42 0.82 12.89
N PRO A 201 12.88 -0.21 12.15
CA PRO A 201 12.29 -1.55 12.19
C PRO A 201 12.32 -2.20 13.57
#